data_AF-A0A256XI77-F1
#
_entry.id   AF-A0A256XI77-F1
#
_cell.length_a   1.000
_cell.length_b   1.000
_cell.length_c   1.000
_cell.angle_alpha   90.00
_cell.angle_beta   90.00
_cell.angle_gamma   90.00
#
_symmetry.space_group_name_H-M   'P 1'
#
loop_
_entity.id
_entity.type
_entity.pdbx_description
1 polymer ?
#
loop_
_entity_poly.entity_id
_entity_poly.type
_entity_poly.pdbx_seq_one_letter_code
_entity_poly.pdbx_strand_id
1 'polypeptide(L)'
;MNNNAKENLLENLEEGLKKFREEAKIIVELQKLFLQILRQLILSYQINVDENLIKNLEIFLKDKEEIKEELFRPVFQELRKLLNEICALRDSKQKKMEIEKELDKWRILSSTKKLIEKFSQSYDVSIPTFFFEAIKAVHQQEIPEELREKIVKKLSLEIRGLILEMFTKDPYIGLLKKIKGKPVKLEGKELKAIDDIVKERIDSLVYSLKNVDINWKDSILSAQFSLEAFNWGSAKTEKRFLQLFYQKAKRLVESINNETKLENKVLNAETATLICELTNQLLKVPKLRMKIEEMKSKI
;
A
#
# COMPACT_ATOMS: atom_id res chain seq x y z
N MET A 1 -22.10 42.21 71.75
CA MET A 1 -22.28 42.48 70.30
C MET A 1 -21.17 41.78 69.54
N ASN A 2 -21.37 40.53 69.09
CA ASN A 2 -20.40 39.86 68.20
C ASN A 2 -21.00 38.67 67.42
N ASN A 3 -22.34 38.55 67.33
CA ASN A 3 -22.97 37.46 66.58
C ASN A 3 -23.09 37.78 65.08
N ASN A 4 -23.49 38.99 64.68
CA ASN A 4 -23.59 39.38 63.26
C ASN A 4 -22.25 39.29 62.50
N ALA A 5 -21.12 39.63 63.13
CA ALA A 5 -19.81 39.55 62.49
C ALA A 5 -19.38 38.09 62.26
N LYS A 6 -19.81 37.19 63.15
CA LYS A 6 -19.50 35.75 63.08
C LYS A 6 -20.41 35.04 62.08
N GLU A 7 -21.67 35.43 61.99
CA GLU A 7 -22.63 34.95 60.98
C GLU A 7 -22.23 35.40 59.56
N ASN A 8 -21.88 36.67 59.36
CA ASN A 8 -21.39 37.15 58.05
C ASN A 8 -20.07 36.48 57.62
N LEU A 9 -19.20 36.12 58.58
CA LEU A 9 -17.97 35.37 58.26
C LEU A 9 -18.28 33.92 57.88
N LEU A 10 -19.27 33.30 58.52
CA LEU A 10 -19.72 31.94 58.20
C LEU A 10 -20.40 31.87 56.83
N GLU A 11 -21.27 32.82 56.49
CA GLU A 11 -21.90 32.89 55.15
C GLU A 11 -20.85 33.09 54.04
N ASN A 12 -19.89 34.00 54.23
CA ASN A 12 -18.81 34.19 53.26
C ASN A 12 -17.89 32.95 53.12
N LEU A 13 -17.69 32.20 54.21
CA LEU A 13 -16.95 30.93 54.18
C LEU A 13 -17.74 29.83 53.48
N GLU A 14 -19.05 29.75 53.70
CA GLU A 14 -19.92 28.78 53.02
C GLU A 14 -19.99 29.05 51.52
N GLU A 15 -20.11 30.32 51.12
CA GLU A 15 -20.11 30.72 49.70
C GLU A 15 -18.75 30.45 49.04
N GLY A 16 -17.64 30.78 49.74
CA GLY A 16 -16.29 30.45 49.30
C GLY A 16 -16.04 28.94 49.16
N LEU A 17 -16.53 28.13 50.10
CA LEU A 17 -16.43 26.67 50.05
C LEU A 17 -17.30 26.07 48.93
N LYS A 18 -18.46 26.66 48.65
CA LYS A 18 -19.32 26.24 47.54
C LYS A 18 -18.63 26.48 46.20
N LYS A 19 -18.04 27.66 46.01
CA LYS A 19 -17.26 28.00 44.81
C LYS A 19 -16.05 27.07 44.65
N PHE A 20 -15.29 26.84 45.72
CA PHE A 20 -14.15 25.92 45.71
C PHE A 20 -14.56 24.47 45.37
N ARG A 21 -15.74 24.01 45.83
CA ARG A 21 -16.27 22.68 45.48
C ARG A 21 -16.64 22.59 44.00
N GLU A 22 -17.18 23.65 43.40
CA GLU A 22 -17.48 23.70 41.97
C GLU A 22 -16.21 23.70 41.12
N GLU A 23 -15.20 24.50 41.50
CA GLU A 23 -13.88 24.52 40.87
C GLU A 23 -13.19 23.15 40.98
N ALA A 24 -13.21 22.52 42.15
CA ALA A 24 -12.65 21.18 42.36
C ALA A 24 -13.36 20.11 41.51
N LYS A 25 -14.68 20.23 41.35
CA LYS A 25 -15.47 19.31 40.50
C LYS A 25 -15.08 19.48 39.02
N ILE A 26 -14.83 20.71 38.57
CA ILE A 26 -14.34 21.00 37.21
C ILE A 26 -12.95 20.38 37.01
N ILE A 27 -12.03 20.55 37.96
CA ILE A 27 -10.68 19.97 37.91
C ILE A 27 -10.74 18.44 37.79
N VAL A 28 -11.58 17.80 38.61
CA VAL A 28 -11.74 16.33 38.59
C VAL A 28 -12.29 15.84 37.24
N GLU A 29 -13.27 16.54 36.67
CA GLU A 29 -13.80 16.18 35.35
C GLU A 29 -12.80 16.43 34.21
N LEU A 30 -12.03 17.53 34.27
CA LEU A 30 -10.94 17.78 33.32
C LEU A 30 -9.84 16.71 33.41
N GLN A 31 -9.45 16.30 34.61
CA GLN A 31 -8.47 15.22 34.82
C GLN A 31 -8.99 13.88 34.29
N LYS A 32 -10.28 13.57 34.49
CA LYS A 32 -10.90 12.36 33.92
C LYS A 32 -10.89 12.38 32.39
N LEU A 33 -11.30 13.49 31.77
CA LEU A 33 -11.32 13.65 30.32
C LEU A 33 -9.90 13.55 29.75
N PHE A 34 -8.93 14.20 30.38
CA PHE A 34 -7.52 14.14 29.98
C PHE A 34 -6.96 12.71 30.09
N LEU A 35 -7.26 12.00 31.18
CA LEU A 35 -6.89 10.59 31.35
C LEU A 35 -7.58 9.67 30.33
N GLN A 36 -8.81 9.95 29.93
CA GLN A 36 -9.51 9.21 28.88
C GLN A 36 -8.87 9.44 27.51
N ILE A 37 -8.54 10.68 27.17
CA ILE A 37 -7.82 11.03 25.93
C ILE A 37 -6.45 10.35 25.92
N LEU A 38 -5.67 10.45 27.01
CA LEU A 38 -4.37 9.80 27.12
C LEU A 38 -4.47 8.28 27.02
N ARG A 39 -5.46 7.65 27.67
CA ARG A 39 -5.69 6.20 27.55
C ARG A 39 -6.01 5.79 26.13
N GLN A 40 -6.81 6.58 25.40
CA GLN A 40 -7.08 6.32 23.99
C GLN A 40 -5.84 6.57 23.11
N LEU A 41 -5.04 7.59 23.39
CA LEU A 41 -3.78 7.83 22.68
C LEU A 41 -2.76 6.70 22.90
N ILE A 42 -2.64 6.19 24.13
CA ILE A 42 -1.79 5.05 24.48
C ILE A 42 -2.28 3.76 23.79
N LEU A 43 -3.60 3.55 23.71
CA LEU A 43 -4.19 2.44 22.96
C LEU A 43 -4.09 2.63 21.44
N SER A 44 -3.97 3.86 20.94
CA SER A 44 -3.98 4.20 19.51
C SER A 44 -2.71 3.87 18.72
N TYR A 45 -1.71 3.21 19.33
CA TYR A 45 -0.79 2.41 18.52
C TYR A 45 -1.54 1.30 17.76
N GLN A 46 -2.77 0.92 18.18
CA GLN A 46 -3.75 0.20 17.36
C GLN A 46 -5.22 0.54 17.74
N ILE A 47 -5.94 1.16 16.78
CA ILE A 47 -7.41 1.10 16.52
C ILE A 47 -8.28 2.28 17.05
N ASN A 48 -9.07 2.83 16.10
CA ASN A 48 -10.23 3.75 16.17
C ASN A 48 -10.44 4.61 17.42
N VAL A 49 -10.27 5.93 17.25
CA VAL A 49 -10.85 6.93 18.16
C VAL A 49 -12.38 6.88 18.02
N ASP A 50 -13.08 6.71 19.13
CA ASP A 50 -14.55 6.63 19.18
C ASP A 50 -15.17 8.00 18.84
N GLU A 51 -16.00 8.05 17.80
CA GLU A 51 -16.68 9.29 17.35
C GLU A 51 -17.57 9.91 18.43
N ASN A 52 -18.13 9.09 19.33
CA ASN A 52 -18.93 9.59 20.44
C ASN A 52 -18.09 10.36 21.45
N LEU A 53 -16.83 9.98 21.64
CA LEU A 53 -15.90 10.70 22.52
C LEU A 53 -15.49 12.05 21.94
N ILE A 54 -15.25 12.13 20.63
CA ILE A 54 -14.97 13.41 19.95
C ILE A 54 -16.17 14.34 20.08
N LYS A 55 -17.39 13.86 19.79
CA LYS A 55 -18.62 14.66 19.91
C LYS A 55 -18.88 15.11 21.35
N ASN A 56 -18.67 14.24 22.34
CA ASN A 56 -18.86 14.59 23.75
C ASN A 56 -17.84 15.66 24.21
N LEU A 57 -16.60 15.59 23.71
CA LEU A 57 -15.58 16.63 23.96
C LEU A 57 -15.92 17.94 23.26
N GLU A 58 -16.39 17.91 22.02
CA GLU A 58 -16.86 19.09 21.29
C GLU A 58 -18.04 19.78 22.00
N ILE A 59 -19.03 19.00 22.46
CA ILE A 59 -20.16 19.49 23.24
C ILE A 59 -19.67 20.09 24.56
N PHE A 60 -18.80 19.37 25.29
CA PHE A 60 -18.26 19.85 26.56
C PHE A 60 -17.48 21.17 26.42
N LEU A 61 -16.68 21.31 25.36
CA LEU A 61 -15.92 22.53 25.09
C LEU A 61 -16.83 23.69 24.64
N LYS A 62 -17.91 23.39 23.90
CA LYS A 62 -18.87 24.39 23.41
C LYS A 62 -19.79 24.91 24.51
N ASP A 63 -20.25 24.04 25.41
CA ASP A 63 -21.12 24.39 26.54
C ASP A 63 -20.38 25.17 27.65
N LYS A 64 -19.04 25.22 27.60
CA LYS A 64 -18.20 25.82 28.66
C LYS A 64 -17.45 27.08 28.22
N GLU A 65 -17.59 27.52 26.95
CA GLU A 65 -17.12 28.86 26.51
C GLU A 65 -17.80 30.01 27.28
N GLU A 66 -18.87 29.75 28.04
CA GLU A 66 -19.52 30.71 28.95
C GLU A 66 -18.91 30.77 30.36
N ILE A 67 -18.03 29.83 30.78
CA ILE A 67 -17.37 29.90 32.09
C ILE A 67 -16.21 30.91 32.03
N LYS A 68 -16.46 32.12 32.54
CA LYS A 68 -15.43 33.13 32.83
C LYS A 68 -14.58 32.73 34.03
N GLU A 69 -13.74 31.71 33.88
CA GLU A 69 -12.58 31.52 34.77
C GLU A 69 -11.32 31.55 33.92
N GLU A 70 -10.67 32.72 33.92
CA GLU A 70 -9.35 32.96 33.31
C GLU A 70 -8.30 31.90 33.70
N LEU A 71 -8.50 31.24 34.86
CA LEU A 71 -7.67 30.17 35.41
C LEU A 71 -7.61 28.91 34.54
N PHE A 72 -8.70 28.54 33.85
CA PHE A 72 -8.77 27.28 33.09
C PHE A 72 -8.64 27.46 31.57
N ARG A 73 -8.63 28.71 31.10
CA ARG A 73 -8.45 29.06 29.68
C ARG A 73 -7.23 28.38 29.03
N PRO A 74 -6.05 28.29 29.68
CA PRO A 74 -4.90 27.61 29.09
C PRO A 74 -5.13 26.10 28.89
N VAL A 75 -5.82 25.46 29.83
CA VAL A 75 -6.13 24.02 29.76
C VAL A 75 -7.10 23.73 28.63
N PHE A 76 -8.15 24.54 28.48
CA PHE A 76 -9.09 24.42 27.37
C PHE A 76 -8.43 24.67 26.01
N GLN A 77 -7.47 25.59 25.92
CA GLN A 77 -6.70 25.84 24.70
C GLN A 77 -5.83 24.64 24.32
N GLU A 78 -5.11 24.03 25.27
CA GLU A 78 -4.31 22.83 25.02
C GLU A 78 -5.18 21.63 24.64
N LEU A 79 -6.34 21.45 25.28
CA LEU A 79 -7.31 20.41 24.90
C LEU A 79 -7.83 20.62 23.47
N ARG A 80 -8.15 21.86 23.09
CA ARG A 80 -8.59 22.20 21.73
C ARG A 80 -7.49 21.96 20.70
N LYS A 81 -6.23 22.26 21.05
CA LYS A 81 -5.07 21.98 20.20
C LYS A 81 -4.88 20.49 19.99
N LEU A 82 -4.91 19.68 21.05
CA LEU A 82 -4.85 18.22 20.96
C LEU A 82 -5.99 17.64 20.12
N LEU A 83 -7.21 18.15 20.29
CA LEU A 83 -8.36 17.71 19.50
C LEU A 83 -8.18 18.03 18.01
N ASN A 84 -7.67 19.22 17.69
CA ASN A 84 -7.35 19.60 16.31
C ASN A 84 -6.25 18.70 15.71
N GLU A 85 -5.21 18.37 16.48
CA GLU A 85 -4.15 17.45 16.05
C GLU A 85 -4.70 16.03 15.78
N ILE A 86 -5.59 15.53 16.64
CA ILE A 86 -6.27 14.24 16.47
C ILE A 86 -7.14 14.24 15.21
N CYS A 87 -7.94 15.29 14.99
CA CYS A 87 -8.77 15.44 13.80
C CYS A 87 -7.90 15.50 12.52
N ALA A 88 -6.82 16.27 12.52
CA ALA A 88 -5.90 16.35 11.38
C ALA A 88 -5.25 14.99 11.06
N LEU A 89 -4.86 14.23 12.08
CA LEU A 89 -4.33 12.87 11.91
C LEU A 89 -5.38 11.90 11.36
N ARG A 90 -6.63 11.98 11.81
CA ARG A 90 -7.76 11.19 11.29
C ARG A 90 -7.99 11.49 9.82
N ASP A 91 -8.14 12.77 9.47
CA ASP A 91 -8.50 13.19 8.12
C ASP A 91 -7.38 12.84 7.13
N SER A 92 -6.11 12.99 7.55
CA SER A 92 -4.93 12.52 6.81
C SER A 92 -4.95 11.00 6.54
N LYS A 93 -5.29 10.19 7.56
CA LYS A 93 -5.40 8.73 7.42
C LYS A 93 -6.58 8.32 6.53
N GLN A 94 -7.70 9.01 6.62
CA GLN A 94 -8.89 8.74 5.82
C GLN A 94 -8.65 9.05 4.34
N LYS A 95 -8.02 10.18 4.04
CA LYS A 95 -7.54 10.54 2.70
C LYS A 95 -6.56 9.50 2.15
N LYS A 96 -5.63 9.00 2.98
CA LYS A 96 -4.72 7.92 2.58
C LYS A 96 -5.45 6.62 2.24
N MET A 97 -6.48 6.26 3.01
CA MET A 97 -7.29 5.07 2.74
C MET A 97 -8.15 5.21 1.47
N GLU A 98 -8.64 6.41 1.17
CA GLU A 98 -9.35 6.69 -0.09
C GLU A 98 -8.44 6.58 -1.30
N ILE A 99 -7.24 7.17 -1.23
CA ILE A 99 -6.22 7.04 -2.29
C ILE A 99 -5.83 5.56 -2.49
N GLU A 100 -5.67 4.80 -1.41
CA GLU A 100 -5.34 3.36 -1.50
C GLU A 100 -6.48 2.53 -2.12
N LYS A 101 -7.74 2.88 -1.84
CA LYS A 101 -8.91 2.23 -2.46
C LYS A 101 -9.03 2.55 -3.94
N GLU A 102 -8.73 3.78 -4.35
CA GLU A 102 -8.77 4.20 -5.75
C GLU A 102 -7.63 3.54 -6.54
N LEU A 103 -6.42 3.51 -5.96
CA LEU A 103 -5.24 2.90 -6.56
C LEU A 103 -5.38 1.37 -6.69
N ASP A 104 -6.04 0.69 -5.74
CA ASP A 104 -6.32 -0.75 -5.79
C ASP A 104 -7.81 -1.07 -6.02
N LYS A 105 -8.47 -0.34 -6.93
CA LYS A 105 -9.89 -0.53 -7.30
C LYS A 105 -10.27 -2.00 -7.55
N TRP A 106 -9.36 -2.79 -8.12
CA TRP A 106 -9.58 -4.19 -8.47
C TRP A 106 -9.05 -5.20 -7.44
N ARG A 107 -8.56 -4.74 -6.27
CA ARG A 107 -8.02 -5.57 -5.19
C ARG A 107 -6.85 -6.46 -5.61
N ILE A 108 -6.14 -6.11 -6.67
CA ILE A 108 -5.02 -6.90 -7.20
C ILE A 108 -3.80 -6.68 -6.29
N LEU A 109 -3.53 -5.46 -5.85
CA LEU A 109 -2.38 -5.16 -5.00
C LEU A 109 -2.52 -5.80 -3.62
N SER A 110 -3.65 -5.54 -2.96
CA SER A 110 -3.95 -6.07 -1.63
C SER A 110 -3.99 -7.60 -1.62
N SER A 111 -4.61 -8.23 -2.62
CA SER A 111 -4.63 -9.70 -2.71
C SER A 111 -3.25 -10.30 -3.03
N THR A 112 -2.43 -9.64 -3.84
CA THR A 112 -1.07 -10.10 -4.16
C THR A 112 -0.14 -9.94 -2.97
N LYS A 113 -0.26 -8.82 -2.22
CA LYS A 113 0.48 -8.60 -0.98
C LYS A 113 0.17 -9.71 0.04
N LYS A 114 -1.11 -10.00 0.28
CA LYS A 114 -1.54 -11.10 1.17
C LYS A 114 -1.02 -12.46 0.72
N LEU A 115 -0.98 -12.70 -0.60
CA LEU A 115 -0.39 -13.92 -1.14
C LEU A 115 1.09 -14.03 -0.77
N ILE A 116 1.88 -12.97 -0.99
CA ILE A 116 3.31 -12.97 -0.64
C ILE A 116 3.52 -13.13 0.87
N GLU A 117 2.76 -12.39 1.69
CA GLU A 117 2.84 -12.47 3.16
C GLU A 117 2.57 -13.89 3.67
N LYS A 118 1.58 -14.59 3.11
CA LYS A 118 1.27 -15.99 3.44
C LYS A 118 2.46 -16.94 3.27
N PHE A 119 3.28 -16.73 2.24
CA PHE A 119 4.44 -17.59 1.94
C PHE A 119 5.76 -17.08 2.54
N SER A 120 5.81 -15.82 3.00
CA SER A 120 7.03 -15.16 3.50
C SER A 120 7.71 -15.84 4.69
N GLN A 121 6.98 -16.65 5.46
CA GLN A 121 7.53 -17.36 6.63
C GLN A 121 8.38 -18.59 6.25
N SER A 122 8.09 -19.20 5.10
CA SER A 122 8.61 -20.53 4.74
C SER A 122 9.37 -20.57 3.42
N TYR A 123 9.30 -19.50 2.63
CA TYR A 123 9.85 -19.42 1.28
C TYR A 123 10.54 -18.08 1.06
N ASP A 124 11.57 -18.05 0.21
CA ASP A 124 12.10 -16.77 -0.26
C ASP A 124 11.06 -16.05 -1.13
N VAL A 125 10.82 -14.77 -0.83
CA VAL A 125 9.83 -13.95 -1.52
C VAL A 125 10.47 -12.80 -2.31
N SER A 126 11.78 -12.79 -2.49
CA SER A 126 12.51 -11.70 -3.15
C SER A 126 12.07 -11.53 -4.61
N ILE A 127 12.01 -12.65 -5.36
CA ILE A 127 11.57 -12.63 -6.77
C ILE A 127 10.07 -12.35 -6.89
N PRO A 128 9.17 -13.00 -6.12
CA PRO A 128 7.76 -12.59 -6.05
C PRO A 128 7.55 -11.11 -5.76
N THR A 129 8.34 -10.53 -4.84
CA THR A 129 8.26 -9.11 -4.47
C THR A 129 8.69 -8.22 -5.63
N PHE A 130 9.72 -8.60 -6.39
CA PHE A 130 10.12 -7.87 -7.60
C PHE A 130 8.96 -7.71 -8.59
N PHE A 131 8.25 -8.81 -8.88
CA PHE A 131 7.07 -8.75 -9.76
C PHE A 131 5.89 -8.00 -9.12
N PHE A 132 5.76 -8.02 -7.80
CA PHE A 132 4.75 -7.22 -7.11
C PHE A 132 5.02 -5.71 -7.23
N GLU A 133 6.28 -5.27 -7.18
CA GLU A 133 6.62 -3.87 -7.45
C GLU A 133 6.30 -3.48 -8.91
N ALA A 134 6.45 -4.39 -9.87
CA ALA A 134 5.99 -4.15 -11.24
C ALA A 134 4.45 -3.96 -11.32
N ILE A 135 3.68 -4.74 -10.56
CA ILE A 135 2.21 -4.55 -10.47
C ILE A 135 1.89 -3.16 -9.87
N LYS A 136 2.61 -2.74 -8.82
CA LYS A 136 2.42 -1.38 -8.27
C LYS A 136 2.71 -0.30 -9.30
N ALA A 137 3.82 -0.43 -10.02
CA ALA A 137 4.19 0.51 -11.07
C ALA A 137 3.09 0.61 -12.14
N VAL A 138 2.47 -0.53 -12.54
CA VAL A 138 1.34 -0.55 -13.49
C VAL A 138 0.15 0.26 -12.96
N HIS A 139 -0.19 0.10 -11.69
CA HIS A 139 -1.31 0.82 -11.06
C HIS A 139 -1.04 2.33 -10.91
N GLN A 140 0.23 2.72 -10.78
CA GLN A 140 0.66 4.10 -10.58
C GLN A 140 0.80 4.90 -11.88
N GLN A 141 0.90 4.24 -13.03
CA GLN A 141 0.99 4.96 -14.31
C GLN A 141 -0.28 5.74 -14.63
N GLU A 142 -0.07 6.88 -15.29
CA GLU A 142 -1.13 7.67 -15.90
C GLU A 142 -1.60 6.97 -17.17
N ILE A 143 -2.84 6.50 -17.17
CA ILE A 143 -3.46 5.78 -18.28
C ILE A 143 -4.82 6.42 -18.55
N PRO A 144 -5.18 6.71 -19.81
CA PRO A 144 -6.51 7.22 -20.14
C PRO A 144 -7.63 6.35 -19.56
N GLU A 145 -8.65 6.95 -18.95
CA GLU A 145 -9.65 6.24 -18.14
C GLU A 145 -10.37 5.14 -18.94
N GLU A 146 -10.61 5.39 -20.24
CA GLU A 146 -11.24 4.44 -21.16
C GLU A 146 -10.39 3.17 -21.41
N LEU A 147 -9.08 3.25 -21.24
CA LEU A 147 -8.15 2.11 -21.38
C LEU A 147 -7.67 1.56 -20.03
N ARG A 148 -7.79 2.34 -18.96
CA ARG A 148 -7.20 2.08 -17.65
C ARG A 148 -7.56 0.70 -17.11
N GLU A 149 -8.85 0.35 -17.09
CA GLU A 149 -9.28 -0.96 -16.61
C GLU A 149 -8.69 -2.10 -17.43
N LYS A 150 -8.73 -1.99 -18.75
CA LYS A 150 -8.29 -3.04 -19.68
C LYS A 150 -6.79 -3.30 -19.53
N ILE A 151 -5.98 -2.23 -19.51
CA ILE A 151 -4.53 -2.29 -19.39
C ILE A 151 -4.13 -2.78 -18.00
N VAL A 152 -4.61 -2.11 -16.94
CA VAL A 152 -4.17 -2.43 -15.57
C VAL A 152 -4.55 -3.86 -15.19
N LYS A 153 -5.79 -4.29 -15.47
CA LYS A 153 -6.19 -5.68 -15.19
C LYS A 153 -5.35 -6.67 -15.97
N LYS A 154 -5.18 -6.48 -17.29
CA LYS A 154 -4.46 -7.44 -18.12
C LYS A 154 -3.03 -7.62 -17.64
N LEU A 155 -2.26 -6.53 -17.54
CA LEU A 155 -0.85 -6.61 -17.13
C LEU A 155 -0.72 -7.17 -15.71
N SER A 156 -1.51 -6.64 -14.78
CA SER A 156 -1.40 -7.01 -13.37
C SER A 156 -1.81 -8.45 -13.09
N LEU A 157 -2.86 -8.97 -13.75
CA LEU A 157 -3.29 -10.35 -13.57
C LEU A 157 -2.31 -11.36 -14.18
N GLU A 158 -1.68 -11.02 -15.31
CA GLU A 158 -0.69 -11.89 -15.95
C GLU A 158 0.60 -11.97 -15.12
N ILE A 159 1.06 -10.83 -14.57
CA ILE A 159 2.19 -10.78 -13.64
C ILE A 159 1.85 -11.47 -12.32
N ARG A 160 0.66 -11.22 -11.75
CA ARG A 160 0.20 -11.93 -10.55
C ARG A 160 0.11 -13.43 -10.78
N GLY A 161 -0.25 -13.86 -11.99
CA GLY A 161 -0.24 -15.26 -12.39
C GLY A 161 1.13 -15.90 -12.25
N LEU A 162 2.21 -15.20 -12.62
CA LEU A 162 3.58 -15.66 -12.39
C LEU A 162 3.86 -15.84 -10.90
N ILE A 163 3.54 -14.84 -10.08
CA ILE A 163 3.71 -14.90 -8.61
C ILE A 163 2.97 -16.11 -8.02
N LEU A 164 1.73 -16.34 -8.45
CA LEU A 164 0.95 -17.48 -8.01
C LEU A 164 1.60 -18.81 -8.41
N GLU A 165 2.01 -18.95 -9.68
CA GLU A 165 2.66 -20.19 -10.16
C GLU A 165 3.97 -20.47 -9.43
N MET A 166 4.75 -19.45 -9.07
CA MET A 166 5.95 -19.61 -8.23
C MET A 166 5.66 -20.27 -6.87
N PHE A 167 4.52 -19.95 -6.25
CA PHE A 167 4.15 -20.47 -4.94
C PHE A 167 3.30 -21.74 -4.96
N THR A 168 2.82 -22.17 -6.12
CA THR A 168 1.81 -23.26 -6.20
C THR A 168 2.20 -24.41 -7.11
N LYS A 169 3.15 -24.22 -8.03
CA LYS A 169 3.56 -25.26 -8.98
C LYS A 169 4.98 -25.74 -8.71
N ASP A 170 5.17 -27.03 -8.90
CA ASP A 170 6.50 -27.62 -9.02
C ASP A 170 7.13 -27.31 -10.38
N PRO A 171 8.46 -27.13 -10.45
CA PRO A 171 9.42 -27.22 -9.33
C PRO A 171 9.57 -25.90 -8.54
N TYR A 172 8.86 -24.83 -8.90
CA TYR A 172 9.14 -23.46 -8.44
C TYR A 172 9.03 -23.28 -6.94
N ILE A 173 7.96 -23.82 -6.33
CA ILE A 173 7.75 -23.74 -4.88
C ILE A 173 8.90 -24.42 -4.12
N GLY A 174 9.37 -25.56 -4.62
CA GLY A 174 10.52 -26.28 -4.08
C GLY A 174 11.81 -25.49 -4.21
N LEU A 175 12.03 -24.80 -5.33
CA LEU A 175 13.20 -23.95 -5.55
C LEU A 175 13.21 -22.73 -4.61
N LEU A 176 12.06 -22.06 -4.39
CA LEU A 176 11.96 -20.95 -3.45
C LEU A 176 12.23 -21.37 -2.00
N LYS A 177 11.86 -22.60 -1.62
CA LYS A 177 12.12 -23.16 -0.28
C LYS A 177 13.61 -23.41 -0.01
N LYS A 178 14.40 -23.65 -1.06
CA LYS A 178 15.85 -23.94 -0.94
C LYS A 178 16.68 -22.70 -0.61
N ILE A 179 16.18 -21.53 -0.95
CA ILE A 179 16.85 -20.27 -0.68
C ILE A 179 16.71 -19.96 0.81
N LYS A 180 17.83 -19.65 1.46
CA LYS A 180 17.87 -19.27 2.89
C LYS A 180 18.16 -17.78 3.02
N GLY A 181 17.77 -17.19 4.14
CA GLY A 181 18.07 -15.81 4.49
C GLY A 181 16.87 -14.87 4.33
N LYS A 182 17.11 -13.59 4.65
CA LYS A 182 16.07 -12.56 4.58
C LYS A 182 15.75 -12.22 3.13
N PRO A 183 14.48 -11.85 2.82
CA PRO A 183 14.12 -11.33 1.52
C PRO A 183 14.97 -10.11 1.14
N VAL A 184 15.35 -10.03 -0.12
CA VAL A 184 16.06 -8.87 -0.67
C VAL A 184 15.12 -7.67 -0.70
N LYS A 185 15.57 -6.54 -0.14
CA LYS A 185 14.91 -5.25 -0.33
C LYS A 185 15.43 -4.62 -1.61
N LEU A 186 14.51 -4.20 -2.47
CA LEU A 186 14.83 -3.41 -3.64
C LEU A 186 15.15 -1.97 -3.25
N GLU A 187 16.19 -1.41 -3.86
CA GLU A 187 16.67 -0.06 -3.68
C GLU A 187 16.09 0.88 -4.74
N GLY A 188 16.21 2.19 -4.54
CA GLY A 188 15.60 3.20 -5.43
C GLY A 188 15.98 3.07 -6.90
N LYS A 189 17.21 2.65 -7.21
CA LYS A 189 17.65 2.41 -8.60
C LYS A 189 16.92 1.22 -9.24
N GLU A 190 16.70 0.16 -8.47
CA GLU A 190 16.07 -1.07 -8.94
C GLU A 190 14.56 -0.83 -9.13
N LEU A 191 13.93 -0.12 -8.19
CA LEU A 191 12.54 0.32 -8.30
C LEU A 191 12.32 1.26 -9.49
N LYS A 192 13.21 2.23 -9.69
CA LYS A 192 13.14 3.15 -10.84
C LYS A 192 13.24 2.39 -12.17
N ALA A 193 14.15 1.42 -12.28
CA ALA A 193 14.28 0.64 -13.51
C ALA A 193 13.03 -0.22 -13.81
N ILE A 194 12.33 -0.72 -12.77
CA ILE A 194 11.03 -1.39 -12.95
C ILE A 194 10.00 -0.39 -13.47
N ASP A 195 9.93 0.79 -12.86
CA ASP A 195 9.00 1.86 -13.24
C ASP A 195 9.23 2.32 -14.69
N ASP A 196 10.48 2.56 -15.07
CA ASP A 196 10.85 2.97 -16.43
C ASP A 196 10.42 1.93 -17.48
N ILE A 197 10.65 0.63 -17.22
CA ILE A 197 10.21 -0.47 -18.10
C ILE A 197 8.68 -0.50 -18.21
N VAL A 198 7.99 -0.45 -17.07
CA VAL A 198 6.52 -0.51 -17.03
C VAL A 198 5.91 0.68 -17.74
N LYS A 199 6.47 1.87 -17.54
CA LYS A 199 6.04 3.10 -18.20
C LYS A 199 6.21 3.02 -19.70
N GLU A 200 7.40 2.65 -20.19
CA GLU A 200 7.67 2.52 -21.62
C GLU A 200 6.70 1.55 -22.30
N ARG A 201 6.41 0.42 -21.64
CA ARG A 201 5.44 -0.56 -22.15
C ARG A 201 4.00 -0.05 -22.11
N ILE A 202 3.60 0.68 -21.07
CA ILE A 202 2.27 1.29 -20.99
C ILE A 202 2.10 2.38 -22.06
N ASP A 203 3.10 3.24 -22.25
CA ASP A 203 3.09 4.28 -23.28
C ASP A 203 2.95 3.66 -24.68
N SER A 204 3.74 2.62 -24.97
CA SER A 204 3.65 1.82 -26.20
C SER A 204 2.27 1.20 -26.38
N LEU A 205 1.74 0.59 -25.32
CA LEU A 205 0.42 -0.06 -25.34
C LEU A 205 -0.72 0.93 -25.55
N VAL A 206 -0.69 2.09 -24.88
CA VAL A 206 -1.68 3.16 -25.07
C VAL A 206 -1.63 3.68 -26.50
N TYR A 207 -0.43 3.91 -27.04
CA TYR A 207 -0.25 4.34 -28.42
C TYR A 207 -0.79 3.30 -29.43
N SER A 208 -0.45 2.03 -29.26
CA SER A 208 -0.90 0.94 -30.13
C SER A 208 -2.40 0.70 -30.03
N LEU A 209 -3.00 0.81 -28.84
CA LEU A 209 -4.45 0.64 -28.67
C LEU A 209 -5.26 1.79 -29.28
N LYS A 210 -4.74 3.02 -29.25
CA LYS A 210 -5.37 4.17 -29.92
C LYS A 210 -5.26 4.12 -31.44
N ASN A 211 -4.25 3.41 -31.96
CA ASN A 211 -3.95 3.31 -33.40
C ASN A 211 -3.92 1.85 -33.86
N VAL A 212 -4.87 1.04 -33.36
CA VAL A 212 -4.79 -0.43 -33.45
C VAL A 212 -4.73 -0.94 -34.88
N ASP A 213 -5.40 -0.27 -35.82
CA ASP A 213 -5.45 -0.69 -37.23
C ASP A 213 -4.10 -0.53 -37.95
N ILE A 214 -3.22 0.32 -37.43
CA ILE A 214 -1.93 0.65 -38.04
C ILE A 214 -0.80 -0.16 -37.39
N ASN A 215 -0.78 -0.21 -36.05
CA ASN A 215 0.43 -0.60 -35.30
C ASN A 215 0.41 -2.02 -34.74
N TRP A 216 -0.68 -2.77 -34.90
CA TRP A 216 -0.84 -4.07 -34.25
C TRP A 216 0.23 -5.09 -34.67
N LYS A 217 0.71 -5.03 -35.92
CA LYS A 217 1.75 -5.95 -36.42
C LYS A 217 3.10 -5.72 -35.74
N ASP A 218 3.45 -4.46 -35.48
CA ASP A 218 4.73 -4.10 -34.85
C ASP A 218 4.79 -4.60 -33.40
N SER A 219 3.69 -4.46 -32.65
CA SER A 219 3.59 -5.04 -31.30
C SER A 219 3.78 -6.56 -31.31
N ILE A 220 3.18 -7.27 -32.29
CA ILE A 220 3.35 -8.73 -32.42
C ILE A 220 4.79 -9.10 -32.77
N LEU A 221 5.38 -8.40 -33.74
CA LEU A 221 6.76 -8.62 -34.16
C LEU A 221 7.73 -8.39 -32.99
N SER A 222 7.54 -7.31 -32.24
CA SER A 222 8.33 -7.01 -31.04
C SER A 222 8.22 -8.11 -29.98
N ALA A 223 7.01 -8.65 -29.77
CA ALA A 223 6.80 -9.74 -28.83
C ALA A 223 7.48 -11.05 -29.28
N GLN A 224 7.45 -11.35 -30.57
CA GLN A 224 8.16 -12.50 -31.16
C GLN A 224 9.67 -12.36 -30.98
N PHE A 225 10.25 -11.21 -31.35
CA PHE A 225 11.67 -10.95 -31.14
C PHE A 225 12.08 -11.01 -29.68
N SER A 226 11.27 -10.45 -28.78
CA SER A 226 11.53 -10.51 -27.33
C SER A 226 11.52 -11.94 -26.78
N LEU A 227 10.69 -12.82 -27.34
CA LEU A 227 10.63 -14.22 -26.97
C LEU A 227 11.82 -15.01 -27.54
N GLU A 228 12.20 -14.75 -28.79
CA GLU A 228 13.38 -15.37 -29.41
C GLU A 228 14.69 -14.97 -28.71
N ALA A 229 14.81 -13.69 -28.35
CA ALA A 229 15.94 -13.12 -27.62
C ALA A 229 15.82 -13.28 -26.09
N PHE A 230 14.96 -14.19 -25.60
CA PHE A 230 14.71 -14.33 -24.17
C PHE A 230 16.01 -14.63 -23.39
N ASN A 231 16.26 -13.85 -22.34
CA ASN A 231 17.48 -13.96 -21.56
C ASN A 231 17.44 -15.16 -20.61
N TRP A 232 18.13 -16.24 -20.98
CA TRP A 232 18.26 -17.46 -20.18
C TRP A 232 19.26 -17.39 -19.03
N GLY A 233 19.85 -16.21 -18.78
CA GLY A 233 20.86 -16.01 -17.76
C GLY A 233 22.19 -16.70 -18.08
N SER A 234 23.01 -16.88 -17.06
CA SER A 234 24.33 -17.49 -17.18
C SER A 234 24.25 -19.02 -17.05
N ALA A 235 25.38 -19.71 -17.25
CA ALA A 235 25.47 -21.14 -16.97
C ALA A 235 25.16 -21.51 -15.50
N LYS A 236 25.23 -20.56 -14.56
CA LYS A 236 24.94 -20.77 -13.13
C LYS A 236 23.46 -20.60 -12.78
N THR A 237 22.67 -20.01 -13.67
CA THR A 237 21.25 -19.73 -13.44
C THR A 237 20.42 -21.02 -13.41
N GLU A 238 19.49 -21.15 -12.45
CA GLU A 238 18.46 -22.20 -12.44
C GLU A 238 17.44 -21.96 -13.57
N LYS A 239 17.71 -22.56 -14.73
CA LYS A 239 16.90 -22.37 -15.95
C LYS A 239 15.45 -22.82 -15.78
N ARG A 240 15.16 -23.80 -14.91
CA ARG A 240 13.76 -24.20 -14.66
C ARG A 240 12.97 -23.04 -14.10
N PHE A 241 13.55 -22.20 -13.24
CA PHE A 241 12.86 -21.05 -12.71
C PHE A 241 12.55 -20.01 -13.80
N LEU A 242 13.50 -19.76 -14.72
CA LEU A 242 13.28 -18.87 -15.86
C LEU A 242 12.29 -19.42 -16.90
N GLN A 243 12.18 -20.75 -17.00
CA GLN A 243 11.21 -21.42 -17.85
C GLN A 243 9.78 -20.98 -17.55
N LEU A 244 9.45 -20.63 -16.30
CA LEU A 244 8.14 -20.09 -15.93
C LEU A 244 7.79 -18.83 -16.73
N PHE A 245 8.70 -17.86 -16.74
CA PHE A 245 8.52 -16.58 -17.44
C PHE A 245 8.45 -16.79 -18.95
N TYR A 246 9.37 -17.59 -19.48
CA TYR A 246 9.39 -17.94 -20.90
C TYR A 246 8.08 -18.59 -21.33
N GLN A 247 7.58 -19.59 -20.59
CA GLN A 247 6.34 -20.27 -20.93
C GLN A 247 5.14 -19.33 -20.86
N LYS A 248 5.14 -18.39 -19.91
CA LYS A 248 4.08 -17.38 -19.83
C LYS A 248 4.08 -16.45 -21.04
N ALA A 249 5.24 -15.89 -21.40
CA ALA A 249 5.40 -15.06 -22.59
C ALA A 249 5.08 -15.83 -23.87
N LYS A 250 5.56 -17.08 -23.99
CA LYS A 250 5.27 -17.96 -25.13
C LYS A 250 3.77 -18.20 -25.32
N ARG A 251 3.03 -18.55 -24.25
CA ARG A 251 1.56 -18.75 -24.32
C ARG A 251 0.84 -17.48 -24.79
N LEU A 252 1.29 -16.31 -24.32
CA LEU A 252 0.72 -15.03 -24.76
C LEU A 252 0.97 -14.81 -26.25
N VAL A 253 2.20 -15.03 -26.74
CA VAL A 253 2.53 -14.92 -28.16
C VAL A 253 1.73 -15.92 -29.01
N GLU A 254 1.64 -17.18 -28.58
CA GLU A 254 0.86 -18.21 -29.30
C GLU A 254 -0.64 -17.86 -29.34
N SER A 255 -1.18 -17.25 -28.28
CA SER A 255 -2.59 -16.87 -28.21
C SER A 255 -2.98 -15.76 -29.22
N ILE A 256 -2.01 -14.97 -29.71
CA ILE A 256 -2.24 -13.90 -30.70
C ILE A 256 -2.85 -14.44 -32.00
N ASN A 257 -2.44 -15.65 -32.41
CA ASN A 257 -2.92 -16.28 -33.63
C ASN A 257 -4.38 -16.72 -33.52
N ASN A 258 -4.82 -17.07 -32.31
CA ASN A 258 -6.17 -17.57 -32.03
C ASN A 258 -7.14 -16.45 -31.63
N GLU A 259 -6.63 -15.26 -31.35
CA GLU A 259 -7.43 -14.12 -30.93
C GLU A 259 -8.12 -13.44 -32.13
N THR A 260 -9.38 -13.04 -31.97
CA THR A 260 -10.15 -12.40 -33.04
C THR A 260 -10.10 -10.88 -32.97
N LYS A 261 -10.00 -10.31 -31.76
CA LYS A 261 -9.95 -8.86 -31.57
C LYS A 261 -8.53 -8.33 -31.64
N LEU A 262 -8.28 -7.34 -32.51
CA LEU A 262 -6.95 -6.74 -32.67
C LEU A 262 -6.41 -6.16 -31.36
N GLU A 263 -7.26 -5.56 -30.53
CA GLU A 263 -6.79 -4.97 -29.28
C GLU A 263 -6.29 -6.03 -28.29
N ASN A 264 -6.92 -7.21 -28.28
CA ASN A 264 -6.48 -8.32 -27.45
C ASN A 264 -5.16 -8.92 -27.96
N LYS A 265 -4.94 -8.92 -29.28
CA LYS A 265 -3.64 -9.28 -29.87
C LYS A 265 -2.54 -8.35 -29.38
N VAL A 266 -2.77 -7.03 -29.47
CA VAL A 266 -1.82 -6.01 -28.99
C VAL A 266 -1.57 -6.18 -27.49
N LEU A 267 -2.62 -6.35 -26.68
CA LEU A 267 -2.48 -6.58 -25.25
C LEU A 267 -1.64 -7.82 -24.93
N ASN A 268 -1.90 -8.95 -25.59
CA ASN A 268 -1.13 -10.17 -25.39
C ASN A 268 0.33 -9.99 -25.80
N ALA A 269 0.58 -9.30 -26.92
CA ALA A 269 1.92 -9.00 -27.42
C ALA A 269 2.71 -8.12 -26.46
N GLU A 270 2.18 -6.95 -26.09
CA GLU A 270 2.85 -6.02 -25.16
C GLU A 270 3.04 -6.64 -23.77
N THR A 271 2.08 -7.47 -23.30
CA THR A 271 2.26 -8.21 -22.04
C THR A 271 3.41 -9.21 -22.13
N ALA A 272 3.57 -9.92 -23.26
CA ALA A 272 4.67 -10.85 -23.45
C ALA A 272 6.02 -10.12 -23.45
N THR A 273 6.12 -8.99 -24.16
CA THR A 273 7.30 -8.11 -24.17
C THR A 273 7.64 -7.65 -22.77
N LEU A 274 6.67 -7.13 -22.00
CA LEU A 274 6.87 -6.69 -20.61
C LEU A 274 7.42 -7.82 -19.73
N ILE A 275 6.91 -9.05 -19.85
CA ILE A 275 7.42 -10.19 -19.08
C ILE A 275 8.88 -10.49 -19.42
N CYS A 276 9.25 -10.44 -20.71
CA CYS A 276 10.63 -10.64 -21.15
C CYS A 276 11.56 -9.54 -20.61
N GLU A 277 11.15 -8.27 -20.70
CA GLU A 277 11.93 -7.13 -20.20
C GLU A 277 12.09 -7.15 -18.68
N LEU A 278 11.02 -7.42 -17.93
CA LEU A 278 11.08 -7.60 -16.48
C LEU A 278 11.99 -8.76 -16.08
N THR A 279 11.99 -9.85 -16.86
CA THR A 279 12.90 -10.99 -16.63
C THR A 279 14.35 -10.59 -16.88
N ASN A 280 14.62 -9.81 -17.93
CA ASN A 280 15.95 -9.28 -18.18
C ASN A 280 16.41 -8.37 -17.01
N GLN A 281 15.51 -7.51 -16.52
CA GLN A 281 15.81 -6.63 -15.39
C GLN A 281 16.05 -7.41 -14.09
N LEU A 282 15.26 -8.45 -13.82
CA LEU A 282 15.45 -9.38 -12.71
C LEU A 282 16.88 -9.96 -12.70
N LEU A 283 17.40 -10.35 -13.87
CA LEU A 283 18.74 -10.91 -14.02
C LEU A 283 19.85 -9.86 -13.96
N LYS A 284 19.55 -8.58 -14.25
CA LYS A 284 20.50 -7.47 -14.10
C LYS A 284 20.70 -7.07 -12.63
N VAL A 285 19.69 -7.25 -11.78
CA VAL A 285 19.77 -6.98 -10.33
C VAL A 285 20.64 -8.04 -9.65
N PRO A 286 21.86 -7.72 -9.16
CA PRO A 286 22.81 -8.74 -8.72
C PRO A 286 22.28 -9.60 -7.57
N LYS A 287 21.60 -8.98 -6.59
CA LYS A 287 21.05 -9.68 -5.42
C LYS A 287 19.95 -10.67 -5.80
N LEU A 288 19.14 -10.36 -6.81
CA LEU A 288 18.08 -11.27 -7.30
C LEU A 288 18.66 -12.34 -8.22
N ARG A 289 19.62 -11.99 -9.08
CA ARG A 289 20.36 -12.96 -9.90
C ARG A 289 21.03 -14.03 -9.03
N MET A 290 21.69 -13.61 -7.94
CA MET A 290 22.31 -14.55 -6.98
C MET A 290 21.28 -15.50 -6.38
N LYS A 291 20.07 -15.03 -6.05
CA LYS A 291 18.99 -15.89 -5.54
C LYS A 291 18.61 -16.98 -6.55
N ILE A 292 18.54 -16.66 -7.85
CA ILE A 292 18.25 -17.63 -8.91
C ILE A 292 19.42 -18.62 -9.11
N GLU A 293 20.66 -18.16 -8.99
CA GLU A 293 21.84 -19.02 -9.06
C GLU A 293 21.92 -19.98 -7.86
N GLU A 294 21.58 -19.50 -6.65
CA GLU A 294 21.52 -20.30 -5.42
C GLU A 294 20.55 -21.49 -5.53
N MET A 295 19.45 -21.33 -6.28
CA MET A 295 18.48 -22.42 -6.53
C MET A 295 19.11 -23.61 -7.23
N LYS A 296 20.08 -23.36 -8.14
CA LYS A 296 20.76 -24.40 -8.93
C LYS A 296 21.82 -25.11 -8.11
N SER A 297 22.62 -24.36 -7.35
CA SER A 297 23.80 -24.86 -6.62
C SER A 297 23.49 -25.76 -5.42
N LYS A 298 22.21 -26.02 -5.11
CA LYS A 298 21.76 -26.93 -4.03
C LYS A 298 21.02 -28.15 -4.59
N ILE A 299 21.58 -28.72 -5.64
CA ILE A 299 21.24 -30.03 -6.22
C ILE A 299 22.51 -30.86 -6.13
#